data_AF-A0A4R5Q4H5-F1
#
_entry.id   AF-A0A4R5Q4H5-F1
#
_cell.length_a   1.000
_cell.length_b   1.000
_cell.length_c   1.000
_cell.angle_alpha   90.00
_cell.angle_beta   90.00
_cell.angle_gamma   90.00
#
_symmetry.space_group_name_H-M   'P 1'
#
loop_
_entity.id
_entity.type
_entity.pdbx_description
1 polymer ?
#
loop_
_entity_poly.entity_id
_entity_poly.type
_entity_poly.pdbx_seq_one_letter_code
_entity_poly.pdbx_strand_id
1 'polypeptide(L)'
;MLGLAAAGGRQPFQRESVPDPLRRIVGSLPEPAYLTGQRWDILAWNAAAAALFGDFGQLGTEDRNILHWMLTGPAAKRLFGESWAEEARRIVSLFRAAHDLWPSDPAFESLVARLHAGCPEFDSWWRAHGIGAPVSGTKYLHHPTRGTTRYEYASFQANDNPALKLALYART
;
A
#
# COMPACT_ATOMS: atom_id res chain seq x y z
N MET A 1 8.71 4.52 43.40
CA MET A 1 9.47 3.80 42.36
C MET A 1 8.48 2.97 41.55
N LEU A 2 7.95 3.53 40.46
CA LEU A 2 7.16 2.79 39.48
C LEU A 2 8.12 2.19 38.46
N GLY A 3 8.22 0.86 38.43
CA GLY A 3 9.08 0.13 37.50
C GLY A 3 8.59 0.32 36.07
N LEU A 4 9.49 0.77 35.21
CA LEU A 4 9.32 0.67 33.76
C LEU A 4 9.15 -0.81 33.42
N ALA A 5 8.02 -1.15 32.82
CA ALA A 5 7.85 -2.44 32.17
C ALA A 5 8.96 -2.60 31.14
N ALA A 6 9.75 -3.67 31.30
CA ALA A 6 10.78 -4.07 30.37
C ALA A 6 10.19 -4.11 28.94
N ALA A 7 10.97 -3.60 27.98
CA ALA A 7 10.69 -3.71 26.55
C ALA A 7 10.50 -5.19 26.19
N GLY A 8 9.25 -5.64 26.14
CA GLY A 8 8.91 -6.92 25.54
C GLY A 8 9.31 -6.85 24.08
N GLY A 9 10.30 -7.64 23.67
CA GLY A 9 10.75 -7.70 22.28
C GLY A 9 9.54 -7.88 21.37
N ARG A 10 9.38 -6.97 20.40
CA ARG A 10 8.32 -7.06 19.40
C ARG A 10 8.46 -8.41 18.69
N GLN A 11 7.37 -9.16 18.61
CA GLN A 11 7.38 -10.41 17.85
C GLN A 11 7.69 -10.11 16.37
N PRO A 12 8.36 -11.02 15.65
CA PRO A 12 8.58 -10.87 14.22
C PRO A 12 7.28 -10.59 13.48
N PHE A 13 7.35 -9.79 12.43
CA PHE A 13 6.21 -9.50 11.57
C PHE A 13 5.57 -10.79 11.07
N GLN A 14 4.26 -10.86 11.21
CA GLN A 14 3.44 -11.87 10.60
C GLN A 14 2.42 -11.18 9.70
N ARG A 15 2.29 -11.69 8.47
CA ARG A 15 1.29 -11.20 7.53
C ARG A 15 -0.11 -11.37 8.11
N GLU A 16 -0.89 -10.30 8.08
CA GLU A 16 -2.21 -10.27 8.69
C GLU A 16 -3.21 -11.14 7.92
N SER A 17 -4.07 -11.83 8.66
CA SER A 17 -5.27 -12.47 8.11
C SER A 17 -6.42 -11.47 8.06
N VAL A 18 -7.17 -11.44 6.95
CA VAL A 18 -8.39 -10.63 6.83
C VAL A 18 -9.59 -11.41 7.35
N PRO A 19 -10.32 -10.89 8.35
CA PRO A 19 -11.60 -11.47 8.79
C PRO A 19 -12.62 -11.56 7.66
N ASP A 20 -13.42 -12.62 7.64
CA ASP A 20 -14.41 -12.86 6.59
C ASP A 20 -15.42 -11.71 6.40
N PRO A 21 -15.93 -11.03 7.46
CA PRO A 21 -16.80 -9.88 7.27
C PRO A 21 -16.14 -8.77 6.44
N LEU A 22 -14.85 -8.46 6.69
CA LEU A 22 -14.12 -7.45 5.92
C LEU A 22 -13.90 -7.89 4.47
N ARG A 23 -13.61 -9.17 4.22
CA ARG A 23 -13.53 -9.71 2.85
C ARG A 23 -14.85 -9.54 2.09
N ARG A 24 -15.97 -9.88 2.74
CA ARG A 24 -17.32 -9.74 2.15
C ARG A 24 -17.66 -8.28 1.86
N ILE A 25 -17.39 -7.37 2.81
CA ILE A 25 -17.61 -5.93 2.63
C ILE A 25 -16.82 -5.42 1.43
N VAL A 26 -15.51 -5.67 1.37
CA VAL A 26 -14.68 -5.26 0.23
C VAL A 26 -15.23 -5.81 -1.08
N GLY A 27 -15.57 -7.10 -1.11
CA GLY A 27 -16.15 -7.74 -2.29
C GLY A 27 -17.47 -7.13 -2.77
N SER A 28 -18.28 -6.56 -1.87
CA SER A 28 -19.58 -5.95 -2.20
C SER A 28 -19.51 -4.50 -2.67
N LEU A 29 -18.38 -3.81 -2.49
CA LEU A 29 -18.27 -2.39 -2.85
C LEU A 29 -18.25 -2.22 -4.37
N PRO A 30 -19.01 -1.25 -4.92
CA PRO A 30 -19.03 -0.99 -6.36
C PRO A 30 -17.76 -0.28 -6.85
N GLU A 31 -17.15 0.55 -5.99
CA GLU A 31 -15.92 1.28 -6.29
C GLU A 31 -14.68 0.39 -6.12
N PRO A 32 -13.59 0.63 -6.87
CA PRO A 32 -12.30 -0.02 -6.64
C PRO A 32 -11.87 0.05 -5.18
N ALA A 33 -11.72 -1.13 -4.56
CA ALA A 33 -11.43 -1.28 -3.15
C ALA A 33 -10.41 -2.39 -2.90
N TYR A 34 -9.46 -2.13 -2.00
CA TYR A 34 -8.55 -3.17 -1.50
C TYR A 34 -8.17 -2.95 -0.04
N LEU A 35 -7.80 -4.03 0.63
CA LEU A 35 -7.27 -4.06 1.98
C LEU A 35 -5.77 -4.31 1.97
N THR A 36 -5.05 -3.55 2.78
CA THR A 36 -3.64 -3.77 3.06
C THR A 36 -3.38 -4.05 4.55
N GLY A 37 -2.26 -4.70 4.82
CA GLY A 37 -1.71 -4.88 6.17
C GLY A 37 -0.68 -3.82 6.56
N GLN A 38 0.00 -4.04 7.68
CA GLN A 38 0.99 -3.11 8.23
C GLN A 38 2.20 -2.89 7.31
N ARG A 39 2.67 -3.94 6.64
CA ARG A 39 3.74 -3.87 5.61
C ARG A 39 3.23 -3.43 4.23
N TRP A 40 1.94 -3.12 4.14
CA TRP A 40 1.22 -2.77 2.92
C TRP A 40 1.09 -3.91 1.90
N ASP A 41 1.17 -5.14 2.40
CA ASP A 41 0.79 -6.32 1.63
C ASP A 41 -0.69 -6.23 1.28
N ILE A 42 -1.06 -6.54 0.04
CA ILE A 42 -2.47 -6.55 -0.39
C ILE A 42 -3.08 -7.88 0.07
N LEU A 43 -4.14 -7.79 0.88
CA LEU A 43 -4.71 -8.94 1.59
C LEU A 43 -6.09 -9.36 1.05
N ALA A 44 -6.83 -8.40 0.50
CA ALA A 44 -8.10 -8.60 -0.21
C ALA A 44 -8.33 -7.44 -1.19
N TRP A 45 -9.06 -7.68 -2.28
CA TRP A 45 -9.44 -6.67 -3.26
C TRP A 45 -10.73 -7.10 -3.96
N ASN A 46 -11.46 -6.16 -4.55
CA ASN A 46 -12.66 -6.45 -5.33
C ASN A 46 -12.38 -6.46 -6.84
N ALA A 47 -13.40 -6.88 -7.60
CA ALA A 47 -13.31 -6.94 -9.06
C ALA A 47 -13.03 -5.56 -9.69
N ALA A 48 -13.57 -4.49 -9.12
CA ALA A 48 -13.32 -3.12 -9.59
C ALA A 48 -11.86 -2.70 -9.40
N ALA A 49 -11.22 -3.08 -8.28
CA ALA A 49 -9.79 -2.88 -8.07
C ALA A 49 -8.94 -3.70 -9.04
N ALA A 50 -9.30 -4.96 -9.30
CA ALA A 50 -8.60 -5.78 -10.29
C ALA A 50 -8.70 -5.18 -11.71
N ALA A 51 -9.85 -4.61 -12.07
CA ALA A 51 -10.02 -3.94 -13.35
C ALA A 51 -9.20 -2.64 -13.45
N LEU A 52 -9.00 -1.92 -12.35
CA LEU A 52 -8.28 -0.64 -12.33
C LEU A 52 -6.75 -0.81 -12.22
N PHE A 53 -6.29 -1.68 -11.31
CA PHE A 53 -4.87 -1.84 -10.96
C PHE A 53 -4.21 -3.07 -11.58
N GLY A 54 -5.01 -3.94 -12.19
CA GLY A 54 -4.62 -5.30 -12.56
C GLY A 54 -4.95 -6.30 -11.44
N ASP A 55 -5.13 -7.57 -11.81
CA ASP A 55 -5.48 -8.60 -10.86
C ASP A 55 -4.29 -8.99 -9.97
N PHE A 56 -4.32 -8.55 -8.72
CA PHE A 56 -3.32 -8.91 -7.71
C PHE A 56 -3.24 -10.41 -7.44
N GLY A 57 -4.28 -11.18 -7.81
CA GLY A 57 -4.33 -12.63 -7.73
C GLY A 57 -3.27 -13.32 -8.60
N GLN A 58 -2.86 -12.67 -9.69
CA GLN A 58 -1.84 -13.16 -10.63
C GLN A 58 -0.41 -12.92 -10.12
N LEU A 59 -0.24 -12.10 -9.08
CA LEU A 59 1.05 -11.87 -8.44
C LEU A 59 1.34 -12.97 -7.42
N GLY A 60 2.61 -13.37 -7.35
CA GLY A 60 3.10 -14.20 -6.25
C GLY A 60 2.88 -13.52 -4.90
N THR A 61 2.75 -14.32 -3.83
CA THR A 61 2.42 -13.82 -2.48
C THR A 61 3.34 -12.71 -2.00
N GLU A 62 4.63 -12.80 -2.30
CA GLU A 62 5.64 -11.80 -1.92
C GLU A 62 5.60 -10.54 -2.78
N ASP A 63 5.11 -10.63 -4.02
CA ASP A 63 4.98 -9.47 -4.93
C ASP A 63 3.65 -8.73 -4.74
N ARG A 64 2.72 -9.35 -4.01
CA ARG A 64 1.40 -8.80 -3.68
C ARG A 64 1.51 -7.75 -2.56
N ASN A 65 2.16 -6.64 -2.89
CA ASN A 65 2.40 -5.49 -2.05
C ASN A 65 2.22 -4.19 -2.87
N ILE A 66 1.47 -3.22 -2.35
CA ILE A 66 1.10 -2.03 -3.13
C ILE A 66 2.31 -1.12 -3.43
N LEU A 67 3.30 -1.07 -2.52
CA LEU A 67 4.52 -0.29 -2.72
C LEU A 67 5.37 -0.93 -3.82
N HIS A 68 5.55 -2.25 -3.76
CA HIS A 68 6.23 -3.00 -4.82
C HIS A 68 5.55 -2.77 -6.17
N TRP A 69 4.22 -2.96 -6.25
CA TRP A 69 3.45 -2.72 -7.47
C TRP A 69 3.63 -1.30 -8.02
N MET A 70 3.59 -0.27 -7.16
CA MET A 70 3.75 1.12 -7.60
C MET A 70 5.14 1.40 -8.17
N LEU A 71 6.19 0.90 -7.53
CA LEU A 71 7.57 1.28 -7.88
C LEU A 71 8.15 0.43 -9.02
N THR A 72 7.85 -0.87 -9.05
CA THR A 72 8.47 -1.82 -9.98
C THR A 72 7.52 -2.24 -11.11
N GLY A 73 6.21 -2.05 -10.94
CA GLY A 73 5.20 -2.46 -11.91
C GLY A 73 5.07 -1.51 -13.10
N PRO A 74 5.25 -1.96 -14.36
CA PRO A 74 5.02 -1.11 -15.53
C PRO A 74 3.54 -0.74 -15.70
N ALA A 75 2.62 -1.49 -15.10
CA ALA A 75 1.20 -1.15 -15.04
C ALA A 75 0.96 0.13 -14.21
N ALA A 76 1.61 0.27 -13.05
CA ALA A 76 1.47 1.44 -12.20
C ALA A 76 2.03 2.70 -12.88
N LYS A 77 3.23 2.63 -13.47
CA LYS A 77 3.82 3.74 -14.23
C LYS A 77 2.90 4.25 -15.34
N ARG A 78 2.30 3.33 -16.11
CA ARG A 78 1.33 3.68 -17.16
C ARG A 78 0.04 4.26 -16.59
N LEU A 79 -0.47 3.70 -15.50
CA LEU A 79 -1.73 4.14 -14.89
C LEU A 79 -1.62 5.55 -14.30
N PHE A 80 -0.52 5.87 -13.62
CA PHE A 80 -0.33 7.19 -12.99
C PHE A 80 0.31 8.22 -13.94
N GLY A 81 0.94 7.77 -15.03
CA GLY A 81 1.51 8.65 -16.05
C GLY A 81 2.46 9.68 -15.45
N GLU A 82 2.24 10.95 -15.76
CA GLU A 82 3.05 12.08 -15.28
C GLU A 82 3.00 12.23 -13.75
N SER A 83 1.90 11.83 -13.10
CA SER A 83 1.75 11.90 -11.65
C SER A 83 2.46 10.76 -10.89
N TRP A 84 3.03 9.78 -11.60
CA TRP A 84 3.64 8.60 -10.99
C TRP A 84 4.77 8.96 -10.01
N ALA A 85 5.71 9.83 -10.42
CA ALA A 85 6.88 10.13 -9.60
C ALA A 85 6.51 10.88 -8.31
N GLU A 86 5.50 11.76 -8.36
CA GLU A 86 4.97 12.44 -7.19
C GLU A 86 4.32 11.45 -6.23
N GLU A 87 3.46 10.56 -6.76
CA GLU A 87 2.76 9.58 -5.94
C GLU A 87 3.70 8.55 -5.33
N ALA A 88 4.66 8.05 -6.11
CA ALA A 88 5.67 7.09 -5.66
C ALA A 88 6.49 7.68 -4.49
N ARG A 89 6.98 8.92 -4.62
CA ARG A 89 7.72 9.60 -3.55
C ARG A 89 6.88 9.78 -2.28
N ARG A 90 5.60 10.14 -2.44
CA ARG A 90 4.67 10.29 -1.32
C ARG A 90 4.49 8.97 -0.57
N ILE A 91 4.22 7.88 -1.28
CA ILE A 91 4.00 6.58 -0.62
C ILE A 91 5.28 6.00 -0.01
N VAL A 92 6.46 6.25 -0.58
CA VAL A 92 7.75 5.88 0.01
C VAL A 92 7.95 6.57 1.36
N SER A 93 7.64 7.86 1.43
CA SER A 93 7.73 8.63 2.68
C SER A 93 6.78 8.09 3.75
N LEU A 94 5.56 7.70 3.37
CA LEU A 94 4.59 7.08 4.27
C LEU A 94 5.02 5.68 4.74
N PHE A 95 5.57 4.87 3.83
CA PHE A 95 6.05 3.54 4.16
C PHE A 95 7.25 3.59 5.11
N ARG A 96 8.17 4.56 4.95
CA ARG A 96 9.31 4.72 5.87
C ARG A 96 8.85 4.87 7.33
N ALA A 97 7.84 5.70 7.57
CA ALA A 97 7.28 5.85 8.92
C ALA A 97 6.69 4.54 9.47
N ALA A 98 6.18 3.65 8.61
CA ALA A 98 5.73 2.32 9.03
C ALA A 98 6.90 1.35 9.25
N HIS A 99 7.95 1.40 8.42
CA HIS A 99 9.18 0.63 8.54
C HIS A 99 9.93 0.96 9.84
N ASP A 100 10.02 2.24 10.23
CA ASP A 100 10.68 2.69 11.46
C ASP A 100 10.09 2.05 12.74
N LEU A 101 8.83 1.58 12.69
CA LEU A 101 8.18 0.86 13.79
C LEU A 101 8.58 -0.61 13.90
N TRP A 102 9.28 -1.15 12.89
CA TRP A 102 9.72 -2.54 12.76
C TRP A 102 11.23 -2.63 12.50
N PRO A 103 12.07 -2.09 13.42
CA PRO A 103 13.50 -2.04 13.21
C PRO A 103 14.09 -3.45 13.08
N SER A 104 14.89 -3.67 12.04
CA SER A 104 15.58 -4.94 11.76
C SER A 104 14.65 -6.15 11.53
N ASP A 105 13.35 -5.93 11.25
CA ASP A 105 12.46 -7.03 10.92
C ASP A 105 12.76 -7.58 9.51
N PRO A 106 13.05 -8.88 9.35
CA PRO A 106 13.46 -9.45 8.06
C PRO A 106 12.45 -9.25 6.93
N ALA A 107 11.14 -9.20 7.22
CA ALA A 107 10.11 -9.04 6.20
C ALA A 107 10.10 -7.62 5.61
N PHE A 108 10.38 -6.62 6.45
CA PHE A 108 10.50 -5.22 6.04
C PHE A 108 11.83 -4.98 5.31
N GLU A 109 12.94 -5.50 5.84
CA GLU A 109 14.27 -5.40 5.20
C GLU A 109 14.29 -6.06 3.82
N SER A 110 13.67 -7.24 3.68
CA SER A 110 13.54 -7.92 2.39
C SER A 110 12.75 -7.09 1.37
N LEU A 111 11.66 -6.43 1.78
CA LEU A 111 10.89 -5.56 0.90
C LEU A 111 11.73 -4.34 0.47
N VAL A 112 12.41 -3.67 1.41
CA VAL A 112 13.28 -2.52 1.12
C VAL A 112 14.40 -2.90 0.14
N ALA A 113 15.05 -4.05 0.34
CA ALA A 113 16.09 -4.54 -0.56
C ALA A 113 15.55 -4.77 -1.99
N ARG A 114 14.36 -5.36 -2.13
CA ARG A 114 13.72 -5.53 -3.44
C ARG A 114 13.36 -4.21 -4.11
N LEU A 115 12.92 -3.21 -3.35
CA LEU A 115 12.61 -1.88 -3.88
C LEU A 115 13.87 -1.15 -4.37
N HIS A 116 14.98 -1.26 -3.63
CA HIS A 116 16.28 -0.77 -4.10
C HIS A 116 16.72 -1.42 -5.40
N ALA A 117 16.53 -2.73 -5.54
CA ALA A 117 16.88 -3.45 -6.76
C ALA A 117 15.95 -3.13 -7.94
N GLY A 118 14.66 -2.88 -7.68
CA GLY A 118 13.63 -2.75 -8.71
C GLY A 118 13.30 -1.32 -9.14
N CYS A 119 13.70 -0.30 -8.39
CA CYS A 119 13.40 1.11 -8.68
C CYS A 119 14.63 2.00 -8.40
N PRO A 120 15.34 2.46 -9.45
CA PRO A 120 16.52 3.32 -9.30
C PRO A 120 16.28 4.60 -8.50
N GLU A 121 15.07 5.16 -8.59
CA GLU A 121 14.68 6.39 -7.90
C GLU A 121 14.43 6.18 -6.39
N PHE A 122 14.22 4.93 -5.96
CA PHE A 122 13.82 4.60 -4.59
C PHE A 122 14.81 5.11 -3.54
N ASP A 123 16.11 4.94 -3.76
CA ASP A 123 17.15 5.35 -2.81
C ASP A 123 17.12 6.87 -2.52
N SER A 124 16.86 7.68 -3.55
CA SER A 124 16.70 9.13 -3.40
C SER A 124 15.46 9.46 -2.58
N TRP A 125 14.33 8.84 -2.89
CA TRP A 125 13.07 9.09 -2.17
C TRP A 125 13.09 8.55 -0.73
N TRP A 126 13.76 7.44 -0.49
CA TRP A 126 13.89 6.80 0.82
C TRP A 126 14.68 7.67 1.79
N ARG A 127 15.77 8.29 1.33
CA ARG A 127 16.58 9.21 2.13
C ARG A 127 15.94 10.58 2.33
N ALA A 128 15.05 10.99 1.43
CA ALA A 128 14.38 12.28 1.55
C ALA A 128 13.43 12.26 2.78
N HIS A 129 13.74 13.00 3.84
CA HIS A 129 12.92 13.10 5.06
C HIS A 129 11.60 13.87 4.86
N GLY A 130 10.81 13.48 3.86
CA GLY A 130 9.47 14.01 3.64
C GLY A 130 8.52 13.55 4.75
N ILE A 131 7.71 14.49 5.26
CA ILE A 131 6.57 14.21 6.12
C ILE A 131 5.37 14.03 5.19
N GLY A 132 5.00 12.78 4.92
CA GLY A 132 3.75 12.46 4.25
C GLY A 132 2.64 12.25 5.27
N ALA A 133 1.45 12.82 5.03
CA ALA A 133 0.24 12.41 5.74
C ALA A 133 -0.56 11.45 4.84
N PRO A 134 -1.20 10.40 5.40
CA PRO A 134 -2.25 9.69 4.69
C PRO A 134 -3.41 10.66 4.54
N VAL A 135 -3.57 11.25 3.37
CA VAL A 135 -4.68 12.17 3.09
C VAL A 135 -5.49 11.60 1.95
N SER A 136 -6.81 11.67 2.10
CA SER A 136 -7.73 11.56 0.98
C SER A 136 -7.36 12.59 -0.09
N GLY A 137 -7.63 12.29 -1.35
CA GLY A 137 -7.22 13.20 -2.42
C GLY A 137 -7.75 12.81 -3.78
N THR A 138 -7.41 13.60 -4.78
CA THR A 138 -7.78 13.29 -6.17
C THR A 138 -6.61 12.58 -6.86
N LYS A 139 -6.93 11.55 -7.65
CA LYS A 139 -6.00 10.84 -8.55
C LYS A 139 -6.53 10.91 -9.97
N TYR A 140 -5.65 11.25 -10.91
CA TYR A 140 -5.93 11.15 -12.34
C TYR A 140 -5.25 9.88 -12.84
N LEU A 141 -6.06 8.90 -13.24
CA LEU A 141 -5.58 7.58 -13.63
C LEU A 141 -5.85 7.34 -15.12
N HIS A 142 -4.82 6.96 -15.86
CA HIS A 142 -4.84 6.69 -17.29
C HIS A 142 -5.17 5.22 -17.56
N HIS A 143 -6.45 4.93 -17.74
CA HIS A 143 -6.89 3.57 -18.05
C HIS A 143 -6.67 3.28 -19.55
N PRO A 144 -6.04 2.14 -19.92
CA PRO A 144 -5.65 1.86 -21.31
C PRO A 144 -6.83 1.87 -22.29
N THR A 145 -8.03 1.48 -21.83
CA THR A 145 -9.23 1.44 -22.68
C THR A 145 -10.25 2.55 -22.40
N ARG A 146 -10.11 3.30 -21.29
CA ARG A 146 -11.11 4.30 -20.86
C ARG A 146 -10.56 5.73 -20.84
N GLY A 147 -9.28 5.91 -21.17
CA GLY A 147 -8.59 7.19 -21.07
C GLY A 147 -8.37 7.64 -19.63
N THR A 148 -8.09 8.93 -19.46
CA THR A 148 -7.86 9.54 -18.15
C THR A 148 -9.18 9.67 -17.38
N THR A 149 -9.23 9.11 -16.18
CA THR A 149 -10.39 9.21 -15.28
C THR A 149 -9.95 9.83 -13.95
N ARG A 150 -10.79 10.73 -13.40
CA ARG A 150 -10.61 11.30 -12.07
C ARG A 150 -11.20 10.36 -11.01
N TYR A 151 -10.45 10.12 -9.95
CA TYR A 151 -10.89 9.37 -8.79
C TYR A 151 -10.64 10.15 -7.51
N GLU A 152 -11.58 10.09 -6.59
CA GLU A 152 -11.41 10.51 -5.21
C GLU A 152 -10.96 9.30 -4.38
N TYR A 153 -9.77 9.42 -3.81
CA TYR A 153 -9.14 8.42 -2.97
C TYR A 153 -9.42 8.71 -1.50
N ALA A 154 -9.76 7.68 -0.74
CA ALA A 154 -9.85 7.73 0.71
C ALA A 154 -9.29 6.43 1.32
N SER A 155 -8.78 6.53 2.56
CA SER A 155 -8.33 5.36 3.32
C SER A 155 -8.92 5.32 4.72
N PHE A 156 -9.33 4.13 5.17
CA PHE A 156 -9.92 3.87 6.47
C PHE A 156 -9.14 2.78 7.19
N GLN A 157 -9.05 2.86 8.51
CA GLN A 157 -8.43 1.84 9.36
C GLN A 157 -9.52 1.04 10.06
N ALA A 158 -9.34 -0.29 10.17
CA ALA A 158 -10.27 -1.12 10.92
C ALA A 158 -10.08 -0.92 12.44
N ASN A 159 -11.19 -0.84 13.18
CA ASN A 159 -11.15 -0.67 14.64
C ASN A 159 -10.60 -1.91 15.36
N ASP A 160 -11.03 -3.11 14.94
CA ASP A 160 -10.65 -4.37 15.59
C ASP A 160 -9.18 -4.73 15.36
N ASN A 161 -8.63 -4.31 14.21
CA ASN A 161 -7.22 -4.47 13.90
C ASN A 161 -6.69 -3.25 13.12
N PRO A 162 -6.05 -2.29 13.80
CA PRO A 162 -5.50 -1.09 13.18
C PRO A 162 -4.43 -1.34 12.10
N ALA A 163 -3.84 -2.54 12.01
CA ALA A 163 -2.94 -2.87 10.91
C ALA A 163 -3.66 -2.95 9.56
N LEU A 164 -4.97 -3.28 9.57
CA LEU A 164 -5.78 -3.41 8.37
C LEU A 164 -6.28 -2.04 7.91
N LYS A 165 -5.98 -1.70 6.65
CA LYS A 165 -6.37 -0.44 6.03
C LYS A 165 -7.12 -0.70 4.73
N LEU A 166 -8.30 -0.12 4.61
CA LEU A 166 -9.11 -0.11 3.40
C LEU A 166 -8.76 1.13 2.57
N ALA A 167 -8.46 0.93 1.29
CA ALA A 167 -8.33 1.99 0.29
C ALA A 167 -9.53 1.95 -0.66
N LEU A 168 -10.08 3.12 -0.97
CA LEU A 168 -11.22 3.30 -1.87
C LEU A 168 -10.92 4.38 -2.91
N TYR A 169 -11.41 4.16 -4.13
CA TYR A 169 -11.27 5.09 -5.25
C TYR A 169 -12.65 5.32 -5.87
N ALA A 170 -13.36 6.36 -5.43
CA ALA A 170 -14.66 6.72 -6.01
C ALA A 170 -14.45 7.48 -7.33
N ARG A 171 -15.09 7.03 -8.40
CA ARG A 171 -15.04 7.76 -9.68
C ARG A 171 -15.87 9.04 -9.60
N THR A 172 -15.34 10.14 -10.12
CA THR A 172 -16.02 11.46 -10.20
C THR A 172 -15.93 12.07 -11.58
#